data_AF-A0A225V2B4-F1
#
_entry.id   AF-A0A225V2B4-F1
#
_cell.length_a   1.000
_cell.length_b   1.000
_cell.length_c   1.000
_cell.angle_alpha   90.00
_cell.angle_beta   90.00
_cell.angle_gamma   90.00
#
_symmetry.space_group_name_H-M   'P 1'
#
loop_
_entity.id
_entity.type
_entity.pdbx_description
1 polymer ?
#
loop_
_entity_poly.entity_id
_entity_poly.type
_entity_poly.pdbx_seq_one_letter_code
_entity_poly.pdbx_strand_id
1 'polypeptide(L)'
;MVQLSALGGKLNGSPLFTQWLKYVRTFREKMYYEDYKMLGLFRKAMPEEHVVTLLGSIRKVSGMKNDADSMLRILSFESKTSHKVINDVWLNAKVSPDKIFKILQLNRASMTAFDDNTRLFQWIRYFERYRESVMKTDNISISDKKLRMTLQKNNVMMNDAQFAALFQVIKETPQLKRIGESMQTSIFKEFLSMGFDPARFRKLLSIPYVFLLEEKDPRFRTLKTFTLQFAKERGGNTAFNKVKTLFDDGKPDALAAAGELA
;
A
#
# COMPACT_ATOMS: atom_id res chain seq x y z
N MET A 1 6.22 15.75 38.50
CA MET A 1 6.71 15.58 37.11
C MET A 1 6.92 14.08 36.89
N VAL A 2 6.20 13.43 35.96
CA VAL A 2 6.39 11.99 35.71
C VAL A 2 7.68 11.82 34.89
N GLN A 3 8.72 11.21 35.47
CA GLN A 3 9.95 10.90 34.74
C GLN A 3 9.71 9.71 33.80
N LEU A 4 9.30 10.00 32.57
CA LEU A 4 9.05 8.98 31.54
C LEU A 4 10.30 8.17 31.19
N SER A 5 11.49 8.76 31.34
CA SER A 5 12.79 8.10 31.11
C SER A 5 13.13 7.07 32.19
N ALA A 6 12.76 7.31 33.46
CA ALA A 6 12.99 6.38 34.57
C ALA A 6 12.15 5.10 34.48
N LEU A 7 11.13 5.08 33.62
CA LEU A 7 10.22 3.96 33.45
C LEU A 7 10.71 2.92 32.41
N GLY A 8 11.91 3.09 31.84
CA GLY A 8 12.72 2.04 31.21
C GLY A 8 11.95 0.96 30.42
N GLY A 9 11.15 1.36 29.42
CA GLY A 9 10.38 0.42 28.58
C GLY A 9 9.20 -0.30 29.27
N LYS A 10 9.01 -0.13 30.59
CA LYS A 10 7.91 -0.69 31.40
C LYS A 10 6.84 0.35 31.78
N LEU A 11 6.57 1.30 30.88
CA LEU A 11 5.47 2.27 31.02
C LEU A 11 4.08 1.60 31.08
N ASN A 12 3.97 0.39 30.54
CA ASN A 12 2.72 -0.36 30.47
C ASN A 12 2.33 -0.89 31.85
N GLY A 13 1.26 -0.30 32.43
CA GLY A 13 0.65 -0.78 33.67
C GLY A 13 0.96 0.05 34.92
N SER A 14 1.82 1.07 34.83
CA SER A 14 2.01 2.01 35.95
C SER A 14 0.72 2.82 36.19
N PRO A 15 0.17 2.83 37.42
CA PRO A 15 -0.99 3.65 37.76
C PRO A 15 -0.74 5.15 37.48
N LEU A 16 0.48 5.62 37.74
CA LEU A 16 0.89 7.01 37.49
C LEU A 16 0.88 7.36 36.00
N PHE A 17 1.32 6.43 35.14
CA PHE A 17 1.28 6.65 33.69
C PHE A 17 -0.16 6.68 33.17
N THR A 18 -1.02 5.80 33.68
CA THR A 18 -2.45 5.79 33.32
C THR A 18 -3.15 7.07 33.78
N GLN A 19 -2.81 7.57 34.98
CA GLN A 19 -3.32 8.85 35.50
C GLN A 19 -2.82 10.03 34.67
N TRP A 20 -1.55 10.04 34.26
CA TRP A 20 -1.00 11.05 33.36
C TRP A 20 -1.70 11.04 31.99
N LEU A 21 -1.99 9.87 31.41
CA LEU A 21 -2.77 9.77 30.16
C LEU A 21 -4.17 10.37 30.32
N LYS A 22 -4.87 10.08 31.43
CA LYS A 22 -6.18 10.71 31.72
C LYS A 22 -6.07 12.22 31.82
N TYR A 23 -5.05 12.75 32.50
CA TYR A 23 -4.78 14.18 32.57
C TYR A 23 -4.54 14.79 31.18
N VAL A 24 -3.65 14.19 30.38
CA VAL A 24 -3.35 14.66 29.01
C VAL A 24 -4.61 14.67 28.17
N ARG A 25 -5.50 13.68 28.28
CA ARG A 25 -6.79 13.68 27.59
C ARG A 25 -7.65 14.89 27.96
N THR A 26 -7.87 15.13 29.26
CA THR A 26 -8.65 16.29 29.72
C THR A 26 -8.00 17.62 29.32
N PHE A 27 -6.67 17.69 29.35
CA PHE A 27 -5.92 18.85 28.90
C PHE A 27 -6.13 19.12 27.40
N ARG A 28 -6.10 18.07 26.57
CA ARG A 28 -6.33 18.13 25.12
C ARG A 28 -7.73 18.56 24.72
N GLU A 29 -8.73 18.16 25.50
CA GLU A 29 -10.11 18.58 25.25
C GLU A 29 -10.29 20.09 25.46
N LYS A 30 -9.43 20.71 26.29
CA LYS A 30 -9.49 22.15 26.63
C LYS A 30 -8.48 23.02 25.88
N MET A 31 -7.41 22.42 25.35
CA MET A 31 -6.27 23.11 24.75
C MET A 31 -5.89 22.46 23.41
N TYR A 32 -5.39 23.24 22.44
CA TYR A 32 -4.87 22.73 21.16
C TYR A 32 -3.56 21.93 21.31
N TYR A 33 -3.65 20.71 21.86
CA TYR A 33 -2.54 19.80 22.10
C TYR A 33 -2.62 18.54 21.21
N GLU A 34 -2.07 18.66 20.01
CA GLU A 34 -2.19 17.67 18.94
C GLU A 34 -1.36 16.39 19.12
N ASP A 35 -1.68 15.35 18.35
CA ASP A 35 -0.97 14.05 18.33
C ASP A 35 0.49 14.18 17.97
N TYR A 36 0.83 15.08 17.05
CA TYR A 36 2.22 15.32 16.68
C TYR A 36 3.05 15.85 17.86
N LYS A 37 2.48 16.73 18.70
CA LYS A 37 3.17 17.26 19.90
C LYS A 37 3.40 16.15 20.93
N MET A 38 2.39 15.32 21.16
CA MET A 38 2.48 14.17 22.08
C MET A 38 3.50 13.13 21.58
N LEU A 39 3.49 12.81 20.29
CA LEU A 39 4.48 11.94 19.66
C LEU A 39 5.90 12.52 19.79
N GLY A 40 6.06 13.83 19.62
CA GLY A 40 7.33 14.53 19.81
C GLY A 40 7.89 14.39 21.23
N LEU A 41 7.03 14.39 22.26
CA LEU A 41 7.47 14.11 23.63
C LEU A 41 7.99 12.68 23.79
N PHE A 42 7.29 11.70 23.22
CA PHE A 42 7.71 10.31 23.30
C PHE A 42 9.05 10.07 22.59
N ARG A 43 9.22 10.64 21.39
CA ARG A 43 10.49 10.56 20.64
C ARG A 43 11.68 11.17 21.37
N LYS A 44 11.47 12.23 22.16
CA LYS A 44 12.53 12.82 23.01
C LYS A 44 12.87 11.95 24.23
N ALA A 45 11.92 11.15 24.70
CA ALA A 45 12.07 10.39 25.94
C ALA A 45 12.63 8.99 25.74
N MET A 46 12.47 8.38 24.56
CA MET A 46 12.88 7.00 24.31
C MET A 46 13.19 6.71 22.83
N PRO A 47 13.96 5.65 22.52
CA PRO A 47 14.18 5.20 21.15
C PRO A 47 12.86 4.89 20.42
N GLU A 48 12.84 5.05 19.10
CA GLU A 48 11.60 4.99 18.32
C GLU A 48 10.85 3.65 18.43
N GLU A 49 11.57 2.52 18.49
CA GLU A 49 10.95 1.20 18.69
C GLU A 49 10.12 1.15 19.99
N HIS A 50 10.65 1.71 21.08
CA HIS A 50 9.94 1.81 22.35
C HIS A 50 8.73 2.76 22.25
N VAL A 51 8.80 3.81 21.42
CA VAL A 51 7.65 4.68 21.14
C VAL A 51 6.53 3.88 20.48
N VAL A 52 6.84 3.06 19.47
CA VAL A 52 5.82 2.23 18.79
C VAL A 52 5.18 1.24 19.77
N THR A 53 5.98 0.57 20.61
CA THR A 53 5.45 -0.34 21.65
C THR A 53 4.57 0.40 22.65
N LEU A 54 4.98 1.60 23.08
CA LEU A 54 4.18 2.45 23.97
C LEU A 54 2.83 2.81 23.36
N LEU A 55 2.82 3.23 22.08
CA LEU A 55 1.59 3.54 21.36
C LEU A 55 0.65 2.33 21.27
N GLY A 56 1.21 1.12 21.08
CA GLY A 56 0.43 -0.11 21.11
C GLY A 56 -0.29 -0.35 22.44
N SER A 57 0.27 0.12 23.55
CA SER A 57 -0.37 0.04 24.87
C SER A 57 -1.29 1.20 25.17
N ILE A 58 -0.94 2.42 24.78
CA ILE A 58 -1.86 3.59 24.83
C ILE A 58 -3.14 3.27 24.07
N ARG A 59 -3.04 2.56 22.95
CA ARG A 59 -4.19 2.10 22.15
C ARG A 59 -5.20 1.25 22.93
N LYS A 60 -4.77 0.56 23.98
CA LYS A 60 -5.62 -0.28 24.85
C LYS A 60 -6.32 0.54 25.95
N VAL A 61 -5.92 1.80 26.16
CA VAL A 61 -6.50 2.69 27.15
C VAL A 61 -7.81 3.28 26.62
N SER A 62 -8.86 3.25 27.46
CA SER A 62 -10.19 3.76 27.09
C SER A 62 -10.11 5.22 26.63
N GLY A 63 -10.59 5.46 25.41
CA GLY A 63 -10.62 6.79 24.77
C GLY A 63 -9.30 7.26 24.15
N MET A 64 -8.22 6.46 24.14
CA MET A 64 -6.93 6.83 23.55
C MET A 64 -6.61 6.08 22.25
N LYS A 65 -7.51 5.21 21.80
CA LYS A 65 -7.29 4.37 20.62
C LYS A 65 -7.04 5.18 19.36
N ASN A 66 -7.83 6.23 19.13
CA ASN A 66 -7.73 7.05 17.92
C ASN A 66 -6.46 7.89 17.92
N ASP A 67 -6.06 8.44 19.07
CA ASP A 67 -4.80 9.18 19.24
C ASP A 67 -3.60 8.27 18.97
N ALA A 68 -3.60 7.06 19.53
CA ALA A 68 -2.56 6.06 19.26
C ALA A 68 -2.51 5.67 17.78
N ASP A 69 -3.66 5.40 17.15
CA ASP A 69 -3.73 5.06 15.72
C ASP A 69 -3.27 6.23 14.83
N SER A 70 -3.54 7.47 15.24
CA SER A 70 -3.09 8.69 14.57
C SER A 70 -1.56 8.86 14.65
N MET A 71 -0.97 8.64 15.84
CA MET A 71 0.49 8.68 16.03
C MET A 71 1.20 7.52 15.31
N LEU A 72 0.63 6.30 15.32
CA LEU A 72 1.15 5.16 14.57
C LEU A 72 1.09 5.42 13.05
N ARG A 73 0.03 6.07 12.56
CA ARG A 73 -0.05 6.52 11.16
C ARG A 73 1.12 7.47 10.84
N ILE A 74 1.37 8.48 11.67
CA ILE A 74 2.48 9.44 11.46
C ILE A 74 3.81 8.69 11.35
N LEU A 75 4.11 7.81 12.32
CA LEU A 75 5.34 7.00 12.31
C LEU A 75 5.45 6.11 11.07
N SER A 76 4.34 5.57 10.58
CA SER A 76 4.33 4.72 9.38
C SER A 76 4.73 5.48 8.11
N PHE A 77 4.69 6.81 8.11
CA PHE A 77 5.13 7.62 6.97
C PHE A 77 6.56 8.11 7.14
N GLU A 78 6.91 8.51 8.36
CA GLU A 78 8.19 9.17 8.64
C GLU A 78 9.33 8.17 8.85
N SER A 79 9.03 6.92 9.24
CA SER A 79 10.07 5.95 9.62
C SER A 79 9.90 4.59 8.96
N LYS A 80 10.87 4.27 8.10
CA LYS A 80 11.00 2.94 7.48
C LYS A 80 11.33 1.84 8.50
N THR A 81 12.10 2.16 9.54
CA THR A 81 12.51 1.21 10.58
C THR A 81 11.33 0.81 11.47
N SER A 82 10.35 1.72 11.65
CA SER A 82 9.16 1.46 12.45
C SER A 82 8.11 0.58 11.77
N HIS A 83 8.16 0.40 10.45
CA HIS A 83 7.11 -0.32 9.69
C HIS A 83 6.82 -1.73 10.21
N LYS A 84 7.87 -2.48 10.58
CA LYS A 84 7.73 -3.85 11.11
C LYS A 84 7.03 -3.84 12.46
N VAL A 85 7.50 -3.03 13.40
CA VAL A 85 6.99 -2.96 14.78
C VAL A 85 5.55 -2.43 14.80
N ILE A 86 5.23 -1.44 13.95
CA ILE A 86 3.86 -0.93 13.78
C ILE A 86 2.91 -2.04 13.33
N ASN A 87 3.33 -2.86 12.36
CA ASN A 87 2.54 -3.99 11.89
C ASN A 87 2.30 -5.00 13.02
N ASP A 88 3.31 -5.28 13.84
CA ASP A 88 3.18 -6.19 14.98
C ASP A 88 2.21 -5.65 16.04
N VAL A 89 2.23 -4.34 16.31
CA VAL A 89 1.24 -3.68 17.18
C VAL A 89 -0.18 -3.87 16.66
N TRP A 90 -0.41 -3.66 15.36
CA TRP A 90 -1.73 -3.83 14.76
C TRP A 90 -2.19 -5.29 14.70
N LEU A 91 -1.28 -6.23 14.40
CA LEU A 91 -1.57 -7.67 14.38
C LEU A 91 -1.92 -8.18 15.78
N ASN A 92 -1.13 -7.84 16.79
CA ASN A 92 -1.36 -8.24 18.18
C ASN A 92 -2.69 -7.69 18.71
N ALA A 93 -3.11 -6.52 18.22
CA ALA A 93 -4.41 -5.95 18.52
C ALA A 93 -5.54 -6.44 17.60
N LYS A 94 -5.28 -7.47 16.78
CA LYS A 94 -6.21 -8.12 15.84
C LYS A 94 -6.97 -7.13 14.97
N VAL A 95 -6.28 -6.11 14.46
CA VAL A 95 -6.93 -5.07 13.65
C VAL A 95 -7.12 -5.58 12.23
N SER A 96 -8.34 -5.58 11.70
CA SER A 96 -8.57 -6.05 10.33
C SER A 96 -7.92 -5.11 9.29
N PRO A 97 -7.53 -5.61 8.10
CA PRO A 97 -7.01 -4.76 7.04
C PRO A 97 -7.94 -3.61 6.65
N ASP A 98 -9.27 -3.79 6.68
CA ASP A 98 -10.23 -2.73 6.42
C ASP A 98 -10.17 -1.58 7.46
N LYS A 99 -9.86 -1.91 8.72
CA LYS A 99 -9.66 -0.89 9.77
C LYS A 99 -8.33 -0.16 9.57
N ILE A 100 -7.26 -0.88 9.23
CA ILE A 100 -5.96 -0.26 8.91
C ILE A 100 -6.07 0.66 7.69
N PHE A 101 -6.85 0.27 6.68
CA PHE A 101 -7.13 1.10 5.50
C PHE A 101 -7.68 2.48 5.90
N LYS A 102 -8.63 2.51 6.84
CA LYS A 102 -9.21 3.75 7.39
C LYS A 102 -8.23 4.52 8.30
N ILE A 103 -7.46 3.81 9.13
CA ILE A 103 -6.45 4.42 10.02
C ILE A 103 -5.40 5.17 9.19
N LEU A 104 -4.95 4.56 8.08
CA LEU A 104 -4.03 5.16 7.11
C LEU A 104 -4.71 6.18 6.18
N GLN A 105 -6.01 6.43 6.36
CA GLN A 105 -6.82 7.37 5.59
C GLN A 105 -6.84 7.09 4.08
N LEU A 106 -6.68 5.83 3.67
CA LEU A 106 -6.71 5.45 2.26
C LEU A 106 -8.10 5.63 1.63
N ASN A 107 -9.17 5.58 2.42
CA ASN A 107 -10.53 5.86 1.95
C ASN A 107 -10.78 7.33 1.56
N ARG A 108 -9.78 8.21 1.72
CA ARG A 108 -9.80 9.62 1.33
C ARG A 108 -8.59 10.02 0.48
N ALA A 109 -7.70 9.08 0.19
CA ALA A 109 -6.48 9.35 -0.55
C ALA A 109 -6.70 9.05 -2.04
N SER A 110 -6.11 9.87 -2.91
CA SER A 110 -5.87 9.45 -4.29
C SER A 110 -4.84 8.32 -4.30
N MET A 111 -5.09 7.27 -5.09
CA MET A 111 -4.20 6.10 -5.22
C MET A 111 -4.04 5.73 -6.70
N THR A 112 -3.67 6.70 -7.51
CA THR A 112 -3.28 6.47 -8.90
C THR A 112 -1.81 6.05 -8.97
N ALA A 113 -1.38 5.58 -10.15
CA ALA A 113 0.02 5.27 -10.41
C ALA A 113 0.96 6.50 -10.34
N PHE A 114 0.42 7.72 -10.29
CA PHE A 114 1.17 8.97 -10.24
C PHE A 114 1.26 9.57 -8.83
N ASP A 115 0.48 9.04 -7.88
CA ASP A 115 0.44 9.55 -6.52
C ASP A 115 1.57 8.99 -5.64
N ASP A 116 1.83 9.66 -4.52
CA ASP A 116 2.62 9.07 -3.43
C ASP A 116 1.82 7.93 -2.77
N ASN A 117 2.20 6.71 -3.14
CA ASN A 117 1.55 5.48 -2.68
C ASN A 117 2.17 4.91 -1.39
N THR A 118 2.96 5.69 -0.63
CA THR A 118 3.59 5.21 0.61
C THR A 118 2.59 4.63 1.61
N ARG A 119 1.42 5.28 1.75
CA ARG A 119 0.33 4.82 2.63
C ARG A 119 -0.23 3.47 2.17
N LEU A 120 -0.43 3.34 0.85
CA LEU A 120 -0.92 2.11 0.24
C LEU A 120 0.10 0.98 0.41
N PHE A 121 1.39 1.27 0.23
CA PHE A 121 2.45 0.27 0.41
C PHE A 121 2.52 -0.23 1.85
N GLN A 122 2.33 0.64 2.84
CA GLN A 122 2.23 0.22 4.24
C GLN A 122 1.01 -0.68 4.46
N TRP A 123 -0.15 -0.32 3.90
CA TRP A 123 -1.36 -1.14 4.02
C TRP A 123 -1.20 -2.51 3.37
N ILE A 124 -0.59 -2.61 2.18
CA ILE A 124 -0.32 -3.88 1.51
C ILE A 124 0.62 -4.74 2.36
N ARG A 125 1.70 -4.15 2.91
CA ARG A 125 2.61 -4.87 3.83
C ARG A 125 1.88 -5.41 5.06
N TYR A 126 0.97 -4.63 5.62
CA TYR A 126 0.11 -5.09 6.71
C TYR A 126 -0.82 -6.22 6.28
N PHE A 127 -1.47 -6.09 5.12
CA PHE A 127 -2.40 -7.08 4.58
C PHE A 127 -1.72 -8.43 4.39
N GLU A 128 -0.52 -8.47 3.81
CA GLU A 128 0.25 -9.71 3.60
C GLU A 128 0.56 -10.39 4.94
N ARG A 129 1.04 -9.64 5.94
CA ARG A 129 1.31 -10.20 7.28
C ARG A 129 0.03 -10.66 7.98
N TYR A 130 -1.07 -9.93 7.83
CA TYR A 130 -2.37 -10.32 8.38
C TYR A 130 -2.85 -11.62 7.76
N ARG A 131 -2.77 -11.76 6.43
CA ARG A 131 -3.08 -13.00 5.72
C ARG A 131 -2.26 -14.17 6.24
N GLU A 132 -0.94 -13.99 6.35
CA GLU A 132 -0.06 -15.05 6.89
C GLU A 132 -0.43 -15.42 8.32
N SER A 133 -0.76 -14.43 9.15
CA SER A 133 -1.17 -14.66 10.54
C SER A 133 -2.45 -15.49 10.63
N VAL A 134 -3.52 -15.08 9.95
CA VAL A 134 -4.81 -15.79 10.02
C VAL A 134 -4.79 -17.14 9.32
N MET A 135 -3.95 -17.30 8.29
CA MET A 135 -3.70 -18.61 7.69
C MET A 135 -3.04 -19.56 8.69
N LYS A 136 -2.07 -19.08 9.47
CA LYS A 136 -1.37 -19.88 10.50
C LYS A 136 -2.24 -20.18 11.71
N THR A 137 -3.04 -19.21 12.18
CA THR A 137 -3.81 -19.35 13.43
C THR A 137 -5.19 -19.96 13.23
N ASP A 138 -5.87 -19.59 12.15
CA ASP A 138 -7.29 -19.89 11.94
C ASP A 138 -7.53 -20.74 10.68
N ASN A 139 -6.48 -21.13 9.95
CA ASN A 139 -6.54 -21.85 8.67
C ASN A 139 -7.40 -21.15 7.60
N ILE A 140 -7.43 -19.81 7.63
CA ILE A 140 -8.19 -18.99 6.66
C ILE A 140 -7.26 -18.53 5.53
N SER A 141 -7.58 -18.91 4.30
CA SER A 141 -6.88 -18.42 3.10
C SER A 141 -7.54 -17.15 2.57
N ILE A 142 -6.78 -16.05 2.47
CA ILE A 142 -7.23 -14.78 1.88
C ILE A 142 -6.57 -14.61 0.52
N SER A 143 -7.36 -14.55 -0.55
CA SER A 143 -6.82 -14.41 -1.91
C SER A 143 -6.39 -12.99 -2.26
N ASP A 144 -5.47 -12.86 -3.22
CA ASP A 144 -5.08 -11.56 -3.80
C ASP A 144 -6.29 -10.83 -4.42
N LYS A 145 -7.31 -11.58 -4.88
CA LYS A 145 -8.58 -11.03 -5.37
C LYS A 145 -9.30 -10.21 -4.29
N LYS A 146 -9.26 -10.64 -3.01
CA LYS A 146 -9.86 -9.91 -1.90
C LYS A 146 -9.20 -8.55 -1.70
N LEU A 147 -7.87 -8.49 -1.78
CA LEU A 147 -7.11 -7.24 -1.69
C LEU A 147 -7.52 -6.30 -2.83
N ARG A 148 -7.53 -6.80 -4.08
CA ARG A 148 -7.95 -6.02 -5.25
C ARG A 148 -9.36 -5.46 -5.10
N MET A 149 -10.33 -6.28 -4.67
CA MET A 149 -11.71 -5.84 -4.42
C MET A 149 -11.79 -4.69 -3.39
N THR A 150 -10.98 -4.74 -2.34
CA THR A 150 -10.93 -3.64 -1.36
C THR A 150 -10.43 -2.35 -2.01
N LEU A 151 -9.41 -2.42 -2.87
CA LEU A 151 -8.92 -1.24 -3.60
C LEU A 151 -9.96 -0.70 -4.58
N GLN A 152 -10.58 -1.57 -5.39
CA GLN A 152 -11.63 -1.19 -6.35
C GLN A 152 -12.84 -0.54 -5.68
N LYS A 153 -13.33 -1.15 -4.58
CA LYS A 153 -14.47 -0.61 -3.81
C LYS A 153 -14.23 0.82 -3.30
N ASN A 154 -12.98 1.17 -2.97
CA ASN A 154 -12.65 2.48 -2.43
C ASN A 154 -12.15 3.48 -3.50
N ASN A 155 -12.08 3.07 -4.78
CA ASN A 155 -11.68 3.93 -5.89
C ASN A 155 -12.57 3.66 -7.12
N VAL A 156 -13.88 3.83 -6.97
CA VAL A 156 -14.89 3.44 -7.97
C VAL A 156 -14.77 4.14 -9.33
N MET A 157 -14.08 5.28 -9.38
CA MET A 157 -13.84 6.03 -10.63
C MET A 157 -12.65 5.49 -11.42
N MET A 158 -11.83 4.63 -10.81
CA MET A 158 -10.63 4.09 -11.41
C MET A 158 -10.96 2.80 -12.16
N ASN A 159 -10.60 2.75 -13.44
CA ASN A 159 -10.82 1.55 -14.27
C ASN A 159 -9.71 0.50 -14.06
N ASP A 160 -9.94 -0.72 -14.52
CA ASP A 160 -8.99 -1.81 -14.31
C ASP A 160 -7.63 -1.61 -15.01
N ALA A 161 -7.57 -0.89 -16.14
CA ALA A 161 -6.30 -0.55 -16.77
C ALA A 161 -5.49 0.42 -15.91
N GLN A 162 -6.14 1.40 -15.29
CA GLN A 162 -5.52 2.28 -14.31
C GLN A 162 -5.05 1.49 -13.07
N PHE A 163 -5.82 0.49 -12.61
CA PHE A 163 -5.37 -0.40 -11.54
C PHE A 163 -4.14 -1.21 -11.95
N ALA A 164 -4.08 -1.70 -13.18
CA ALA A 164 -2.87 -2.35 -13.70
C ALA A 164 -1.65 -1.41 -13.72
N ALA A 165 -1.86 -0.10 -13.91
CA ALA A 165 -0.81 0.91 -13.76
C ALA A 165 -0.40 1.15 -12.31
N LEU A 166 -1.34 1.15 -11.37
CA LEU A 166 -0.99 1.17 -9.95
C LEU A 166 -0.20 -0.09 -9.54
N PHE A 167 -0.61 -1.26 -10.03
CA PHE A 167 0.09 -2.51 -9.75
C PHE A 167 1.46 -2.61 -10.44
N GLN A 168 1.66 -1.91 -11.56
CA GLN A 168 2.98 -1.70 -12.16
C GLN A 168 3.93 -1.00 -11.18
N VAL A 169 3.47 0.07 -10.53
CA VAL A 169 4.27 0.81 -9.54
C VAL A 169 4.50 -0.02 -8.28
N ILE A 170 3.48 -0.76 -7.82
CA ILE A 170 3.60 -1.64 -6.65
C ILE A 170 4.63 -2.74 -6.90
N LYS A 171 4.63 -3.38 -8.08
CA LYS A 171 5.57 -4.49 -8.34
C LYS A 171 7.04 -4.04 -8.43
N GLU A 172 7.28 -2.76 -8.70
CA GLU A 172 8.62 -2.16 -8.72
C GLU A 172 9.20 -1.97 -7.31
N THR A 173 8.38 -2.08 -6.27
CA THR A 173 8.85 -2.15 -4.88
C THR A 173 9.24 -3.59 -4.54
N PRO A 174 10.52 -3.90 -4.23
CA PRO A 174 10.98 -5.29 -4.08
C PRO A 174 10.16 -6.15 -3.12
N GLN A 175 9.76 -5.60 -1.97
CA GLN A 175 8.95 -6.30 -0.96
C GLN A 175 7.49 -6.53 -1.39
N LEU A 176 7.01 -5.79 -2.39
CA LEU A 176 5.64 -5.86 -2.91
C LEU A 176 5.58 -6.46 -4.32
N LYS A 177 6.71 -6.90 -4.86
CA LYS A 177 6.84 -7.43 -6.22
C LYS A 177 5.80 -8.51 -6.51
N ARG A 178 5.76 -9.55 -5.67
CA ARG A 178 4.84 -10.69 -5.79
C ARG A 178 3.37 -10.25 -5.94
N ILE A 179 2.91 -9.38 -5.04
CA ILE A 179 1.50 -8.98 -4.99
C ILE A 179 1.17 -8.03 -6.15
N GLY A 180 2.07 -7.10 -6.51
CA GLY A 180 1.91 -6.26 -7.68
C GLY A 180 1.83 -7.08 -8.98
N GLU A 181 2.73 -8.06 -9.16
CA GLU A 181 2.74 -8.95 -10.32
C GLU A 181 1.46 -9.80 -10.39
N SER A 182 1.06 -10.42 -9.28
CA SER A 182 -0.15 -11.24 -9.19
C SER A 182 -1.41 -10.45 -9.58
N MET A 183 -1.57 -9.26 -9.00
CA MET A 183 -2.73 -8.42 -9.26
C MET A 183 -2.74 -7.87 -10.69
N GLN A 184 -1.59 -7.43 -11.21
CA GLN A 184 -1.48 -6.94 -12.58
C GLN A 184 -1.76 -8.07 -13.59
N THR A 185 -1.18 -9.25 -13.39
CA THR A 185 -1.36 -10.41 -14.26
C THR A 185 -2.82 -10.85 -14.29
N SER A 186 -3.52 -10.82 -13.15
CA SER A 186 -4.96 -11.14 -13.11
C SER A 186 -5.77 -10.19 -13.99
N ILE A 187 -5.51 -8.88 -13.92
CA ILE A 187 -6.20 -7.89 -14.77
C ILE A 187 -5.88 -8.14 -16.25
N PHE A 188 -4.61 -8.39 -16.58
CA PHE A 188 -4.22 -8.65 -17.97
C PHE A 188 -4.91 -9.89 -18.53
N LYS A 189 -4.96 -10.99 -17.78
CA LYS A 189 -5.68 -12.21 -18.19
C LYS A 189 -7.17 -11.95 -18.41
N GLU A 190 -7.81 -11.16 -17.54
CA GLU A 190 -9.21 -10.76 -17.70
C GLU A 190 -9.41 -10.00 -19.02
N PHE A 191 -8.58 -9.00 -19.32
CA PHE A 191 -8.64 -8.27 -20.60
C PHE A 191 -8.38 -9.15 -21.83
N LEU A 192 -7.38 -10.02 -21.78
CA LEU A 192 -7.04 -10.92 -22.88
C LEU A 192 -8.17 -11.91 -23.17
N SER A 193 -8.85 -12.41 -22.11
CA SER A 193 -10.04 -13.26 -22.25
C SER A 193 -11.24 -12.54 -22.87
N MET A 194 -11.34 -11.22 -22.67
CA MET A 194 -12.34 -10.36 -23.30
C MET A 194 -11.95 -9.94 -24.73
N GLY A 195 -10.84 -10.44 -25.27
CA GLY A 195 -10.38 -10.12 -26.63
C GLY A 195 -9.79 -8.72 -26.78
N PHE A 196 -9.24 -8.14 -25.71
CA PHE A 196 -8.53 -6.86 -25.82
C PHE A 196 -7.15 -7.05 -26.47
N ASP A 197 -6.92 -6.29 -27.54
CA ASP A 197 -5.60 -6.06 -28.11
C ASP A 197 -4.86 -4.90 -27.40
N PRO A 198 -3.54 -4.72 -27.64
CA PRO A 198 -2.77 -3.62 -27.06
C PRO A 198 -3.29 -2.21 -27.38
N ALA A 199 -3.89 -1.99 -28.55
CA ALA A 199 -4.41 -0.69 -28.94
C ALA A 199 -5.69 -0.33 -28.16
N ARG A 200 -6.59 -1.29 -27.94
CA ARG A 200 -7.76 -1.14 -27.07
C ARG A 200 -7.35 -0.91 -25.62
N PHE A 201 -6.39 -1.68 -25.12
CA PHE A 201 -5.88 -1.50 -23.76
C PHE A 201 -5.22 -0.12 -23.55
N ARG A 202 -4.45 0.37 -24.54
CA ARG A 202 -3.87 1.73 -24.53
C ARG A 202 -4.92 2.82 -24.32
N LYS A 203 -6.10 2.70 -24.95
CA LYS A 203 -7.19 3.69 -24.79
C LYS A 203 -7.69 3.78 -23.35
N LEU A 204 -7.77 2.65 -22.63
CA LEU A 204 -8.20 2.62 -21.22
C LEU A 204 -7.20 3.25 -20.25
N LEU A 205 -5.91 3.29 -20.63
CA LEU A 205 -4.87 4.01 -19.91
C LEU A 205 -4.88 5.52 -20.18
N SER A 206 -5.82 6.02 -21.01
CA SER A 206 -5.89 7.42 -21.42
C SER A 206 -4.58 7.93 -22.01
N ILE A 207 -3.89 7.09 -22.78
CA ILE A 207 -2.66 7.44 -23.50
C ILE A 207 -3.04 7.92 -24.90
N PRO A 208 -2.93 9.22 -25.25
CA PRO A 208 -3.29 9.67 -26.58
C PRO A 208 -2.31 9.12 -27.63
N TYR A 209 -2.79 8.91 -28.87
CA TYR A 209 -2.02 8.25 -29.93
C TYR A 209 -0.72 8.99 -30.30
N VAL A 210 -0.75 10.32 -30.23
CA VAL A 210 0.30 11.25 -30.67
C VAL A 210 1.44 11.41 -29.65
N PHE A 211 1.31 10.90 -28.42
CA PHE A 211 2.34 11.08 -27.39
C PHE A 211 3.32 9.91 -27.34
N LEU A 212 4.60 10.22 -27.58
CA LEU A 212 5.72 9.41 -27.13
C LEU A 212 5.76 9.50 -25.60
N LEU A 213 5.24 8.48 -24.93
CA LEU A 213 5.39 8.39 -23.48
C LEU A 213 6.82 8.00 -23.15
N GLU A 214 7.38 8.69 -22.16
CA GLU A 214 8.69 8.32 -21.60
C GLU A 214 8.61 6.95 -20.92
N GLU A 215 9.74 6.22 -20.91
CA GLU A 215 9.83 4.92 -20.23
C GLU A 215 9.48 5.00 -18.73
N LYS A 216 9.68 6.19 -18.13
CA LYS A 216 9.35 6.46 -16.73
C LYS A 216 7.85 6.73 -16.49
N ASP A 217 7.01 6.83 -17.52
CA ASP A 217 5.57 6.94 -17.34
C ASP A 217 5.00 5.56 -16.93
N PRO A 218 4.31 5.44 -15.79
CA PRO A 218 3.77 4.16 -15.34
C PRO A 218 2.78 3.57 -16.34
N ARG A 219 2.01 4.38 -17.07
CA ARG A 219 1.08 3.91 -18.10
C ARG A 219 1.83 3.27 -19.27
N PHE A 220 2.96 3.85 -19.67
CA PHE A 220 3.80 3.26 -20.73
C PHE A 220 4.34 1.91 -20.29
N ARG A 221 4.89 1.81 -19.08
CA ARG A 221 5.41 0.54 -18.54
C ARG A 221 4.33 -0.52 -18.43
N THR A 222 3.12 -0.13 -18.03
CA THR A 222 1.95 -1.02 -18.00
C THR A 222 1.56 -1.48 -19.39
N LEU A 223 1.50 -0.57 -20.38
CA LEU A 223 1.22 -0.91 -21.76
C LEU A 223 2.27 -1.85 -22.33
N LYS A 224 3.57 -1.54 -22.17
CA LYS A 224 4.69 -2.42 -22.57
C LYS A 224 4.52 -3.81 -21.96
N THR A 225 4.23 -3.91 -20.66
CA THR A 225 4.04 -5.21 -19.99
C THR A 225 2.83 -5.97 -20.56
N PHE A 226 1.68 -5.30 -20.75
CA PHE A 226 0.50 -5.92 -21.35
C PHE A 226 0.77 -6.42 -22.78
N THR A 227 1.39 -5.59 -23.61
CA THR A 227 1.72 -5.94 -25.00
C THR A 227 2.67 -7.13 -25.10
N LEU A 228 3.66 -7.20 -24.19
CA LEU A 228 4.54 -8.36 -24.09
C LEU A 228 3.78 -9.63 -23.70
N GLN A 229 2.88 -9.55 -22.71
CA GLN A 229 2.04 -10.70 -22.34
C GLN A 229 1.13 -11.12 -23.51
N PHE A 230 0.50 -10.17 -24.19
CA PHE A 230 -0.32 -10.42 -25.38
C PHE A 230 0.47 -11.16 -26.46
N ALA A 231 1.66 -10.65 -26.82
CA ALA A 231 2.51 -11.26 -27.83
C ALA A 231 2.93 -12.69 -27.45
N LYS A 232 3.25 -12.90 -26.16
CA LYS A 232 3.59 -14.22 -25.62
C LYS A 232 2.42 -15.19 -25.69
N GLU A 233 1.21 -14.76 -25.35
CA GLU A 233 0.00 -15.60 -25.34
C GLU A 233 -0.48 -15.93 -26.77
N ARG A 234 -0.38 -14.99 -27.71
CA ARG A 234 -0.87 -15.16 -29.09
C ARG A 234 0.14 -15.77 -30.06
N GLY A 235 1.42 -15.42 -29.93
CA GLY A 235 2.48 -15.80 -30.88
C GLY A 235 3.70 -16.48 -30.24
N GLY A 236 3.61 -16.86 -28.97
CA GLY A 236 4.68 -17.60 -28.28
C GLY A 236 5.97 -16.80 -28.05
N ASN A 237 7.09 -17.50 -27.87
CA ASN A 237 8.38 -16.88 -27.58
C ASN A 237 8.90 -16.00 -28.72
N THR A 238 8.66 -16.40 -29.97
CA THR A 238 9.13 -15.68 -31.15
C THR A 238 8.50 -14.30 -31.22
N ALA A 239 7.18 -14.21 -31.09
CA ALA A 239 6.47 -12.94 -31.05
C ALA A 239 6.86 -12.07 -29.86
N PHE A 240 6.99 -12.67 -28.67
CA PHE A 240 7.45 -11.96 -27.47
C PHE A 240 8.82 -11.30 -27.70
N ASN A 241 9.80 -12.03 -28.23
CA ASN A 241 11.15 -11.50 -28.47
C ASN A 241 11.15 -10.40 -29.54
N LYS A 242 10.37 -10.56 -30.63
CA LYS A 242 10.20 -9.53 -31.66
C LYS A 242 9.66 -8.23 -31.05
N VAL A 243 8.55 -8.30 -30.32
CA VAL A 243 7.90 -7.14 -29.70
C VAL A 243 8.79 -6.50 -28.63
N LYS A 244 9.48 -7.31 -27.82
CA LYS A 244 10.43 -6.82 -26.80
C LYS A 244 11.55 -6.00 -27.45
N THR A 245 12.16 -6.52 -28.51
CA THR A 245 13.23 -5.81 -29.24
C THR A 245 12.73 -4.49 -29.80
N LEU A 246 11.52 -4.43 -30.35
CA LEU A 246 10.94 -3.18 -30.85
C LEU A 246 10.77 -2.12 -29.76
N PHE A 247 10.35 -2.52 -28.56
CA PHE A 247 10.29 -1.60 -27.42
C PHE A 247 11.67 -1.14 -26.96
N ASP A 248 12.66 -2.04 -26.94
CA ASP A 248 14.03 -1.72 -26.48
C ASP A 248 14.78 -0.82 -27.48
N ASP A 249 14.46 -0.94 -28.78
CA ASP A 249 14.95 -0.04 -29.85
C ASP A 249 14.25 1.33 -29.87
N GLY A 250 13.28 1.58 -28.97
CA GLY A 250 12.48 2.80 -28.96
C GLY A 250 11.58 2.97 -30.19
N LYS A 251 11.29 1.89 -30.93
CA LYS A 251 10.49 1.95 -32.15
C LYS A 251 9.00 2.08 -31.83
N PRO A 252 8.27 3.01 -32.46
CA PRO A 252 6.84 3.21 -32.21
C PRO A 252 5.98 2.01 -32.65
N ASP A 253 6.53 1.13 -33.49
CA ASP A 253 5.82 0.03 -34.14
C ASP A 253 5.58 -1.20 -33.24
N ALA A 254 6.08 -1.21 -31.99
CA ALA A 254 5.91 -2.35 -31.09
C ALA A 254 4.42 -2.71 -30.87
N LEU A 255 3.53 -1.71 -30.84
CA LEU A 255 2.07 -1.92 -30.74
C LEU A 255 1.48 -2.46 -32.05
N ALA A 256 1.95 -1.97 -33.20
CA ALA A 256 1.49 -2.42 -34.51
C ALA A 256 1.89 -3.89 -34.75
N ALA A 257 3.15 -4.23 -34.46
CA ALA A 257 3.67 -5.59 -34.56
C ALA A 257 2.94 -6.58 -33.64
N ALA A 258 2.45 -6.12 -32.48
CA ALA A 258 1.60 -6.94 -31.62
C ALA A 258 0.17 -7.05 -32.17
N GLY A 259 -0.37 -5.99 -32.78
CA GLY A 259 -1.69 -6.00 -33.43
C GLY A 259 -1.80 -7.00 -34.59
N GLU A 260 -0.70 -7.32 -35.26
CA GLU A 260 -0.64 -8.39 -36.28
C GLU A 260 -0.95 -9.80 -35.73
N LEU A 261 -0.94 -9.98 -34.40
CA LEU A 261 -1.19 -11.26 -33.73
C LEU A 261 -2.63 -11.37 -33.18
N ALA A 262 -3.47 -10.36 -33.39
CA ALA A 262 -4.81 -10.24 -32.82
C ALA A 262 -5.88 -11.06 -33.55
#